data_AF-W7IQL7-F1
#
_entry.id   AF-W7IQL7-F1
#
_cell.length_a   1.000
_cell.length_b   1.000
_cell.length_c   1.000
_cell.angle_alpha   90.00
_cell.angle_beta   90.00
_cell.angle_gamma   90.00
#
_symmetry.space_group_name_H-M   'P 1'
#
loop_
_entity.id
_entity.type
_entity.pdbx_description
1 polymer ?
#
loop_
_entity_poly.entity_id
_entity_poly.type
_entity_poly.pdbx_seq_one_letter_code
_entity_poly.pdbx_strand_id
1 'polypeptide(L)'
;MPFVDDATCKSAYPSMKTAVEICAGYPQGGTDTCQGDSGGPMVRRDANNNWVQVGIVSYGQGCARPNYPGVYAQVSALSAAIAQQAAAMGDPNTPPGNQVFENATNVTITDAGAAVTSEVTVNGITGNAPAALSVGVDIKHTYRGDLVIDLVAPNGTAFRLKNANSSDSADNVITTYTVNASAVPANGTWKLKVQDVYSADTGYIDSFKLAF
;
A
#
# COMPACT_ATOMS: atom_id res chain seq x y z
N MET A 1 -7.84 -2.64 -37.69
CA MET A 1 -9.10 -3.33 -37.41
C MET A 1 -10.15 -2.29 -37.04
N PRO A 2 -11.35 -2.34 -37.62
CA PRO A 2 -12.41 -1.36 -37.33
C PRO A 2 -13.16 -1.71 -36.04
N PHE A 3 -13.77 -0.70 -35.44
CA PHE A 3 -14.78 -0.93 -34.40
C PHE A 3 -16.03 -1.59 -35.00
N VAL A 4 -16.65 -2.45 -34.22
CA VAL A 4 -17.94 -3.07 -34.52
C VAL A 4 -18.96 -2.48 -33.57
N ASP A 5 -20.12 -2.05 -34.09
CA ASP A 5 -21.17 -1.49 -33.26
C ASP A 5 -21.74 -2.52 -32.27
N ASP A 6 -22.30 -2.04 -31.17
CA ASP A 6 -22.78 -2.88 -30.08
C ASP A 6 -23.85 -3.88 -30.52
N ALA A 7 -24.75 -3.51 -31.43
CA ALA A 7 -25.82 -4.40 -31.89
C ALA A 7 -25.25 -5.58 -32.68
N THR A 8 -24.35 -5.29 -33.62
CA THR A 8 -23.62 -6.32 -34.37
C THR A 8 -22.79 -7.19 -33.45
N CYS A 9 -22.06 -6.62 -32.49
CA CYS A 9 -21.24 -7.44 -31.58
C CYS A 9 -22.08 -8.30 -30.63
N LYS A 10 -23.18 -7.75 -30.10
CA LYS A 10 -24.13 -8.48 -29.26
C LYS A 10 -24.79 -9.65 -29.98
N SER A 11 -24.95 -9.56 -31.31
CA SER A 11 -25.45 -10.68 -32.12
C SER A 11 -24.49 -11.87 -32.13
N ALA A 12 -23.17 -11.62 -32.10
CA ALA A 12 -22.14 -12.65 -31.96
C ALA A 12 -21.95 -13.12 -30.51
N TYR A 13 -22.15 -12.21 -29.54
CA TYR A 13 -21.96 -12.44 -28.11
C TYR A 13 -23.18 -12.01 -27.27
N PRO A 14 -24.20 -12.86 -27.11
CA PRO A 14 -25.42 -12.50 -26.38
C PRO A 14 -25.19 -12.09 -24.91
N SER A 15 -24.09 -12.50 -24.28
CA SER A 15 -23.73 -12.14 -22.90
C SER A 15 -23.02 -10.78 -22.77
N MET A 16 -22.58 -10.17 -23.88
CA MET A 16 -21.75 -8.96 -23.91
C MET A 16 -22.37 -7.80 -23.10
N LYS A 17 -21.57 -7.11 -22.32
CA LYS A 17 -22.00 -5.94 -21.52
C LYS A 17 -21.73 -4.66 -22.31
N THR A 18 -22.65 -4.27 -23.18
CA THR A 18 -22.50 -3.10 -24.07
C THR A 18 -22.19 -1.78 -23.35
N ALA A 19 -22.53 -1.67 -22.05
CA ALA A 19 -22.18 -0.49 -21.25
C ALA A 19 -20.67 -0.38 -20.91
N VAL A 20 -19.91 -1.48 -20.98
CA VAL A 20 -18.51 -1.55 -20.52
C VAL A 20 -17.61 -2.36 -21.45
N GLU A 21 -18.12 -2.88 -22.57
CA GLU A 21 -17.40 -3.69 -23.55
C GLU A 21 -17.54 -3.06 -24.94
N ILE A 22 -16.46 -3.15 -25.72
CA ILE A 22 -16.40 -2.71 -27.12
C ILE A 22 -15.83 -3.85 -27.97
N CYS A 23 -16.19 -3.85 -29.26
CA CYS A 23 -15.71 -4.87 -30.17
C CYS A 23 -14.96 -4.28 -31.35
N ALA A 24 -14.02 -5.06 -31.87
CA ALA A 24 -13.31 -4.71 -33.08
C ALA A 24 -12.96 -5.99 -33.85
N GLY A 25 -13.13 -5.94 -35.16
CA GLY A 25 -12.97 -7.11 -36.03
C GLY A 25 -13.39 -6.80 -37.45
N TYR A 26 -12.92 -7.60 -38.39
CA TYR A 26 -13.47 -7.59 -39.75
C TYR A 26 -14.58 -8.64 -39.88
N PRO A 27 -15.68 -8.38 -40.61
CA PRO A 27 -16.73 -9.37 -40.82
C PRO A 27 -16.22 -10.70 -41.40
N GLN A 28 -15.23 -10.64 -42.30
CA GLN A 28 -14.59 -11.82 -42.89
C GLN A 28 -13.54 -12.50 -41.99
N GLY A 29 -13.28 -11.99 -40.78
CA GLY A 29 -12.21 -12.47 -39.92
C GLY A 29 -10.81 -12.06 -40.41
N GLY A 30 -9.80 -12.87 -40.09
CA GLY A 30 -8.41 -12.73 -40.58
C GLY A 30 -7.44 -12.03 -39.61
N THR A 31 -7.83 -10.91 -38.99
CA THR A 31 -7.00 -10.22 -37.99
C THR A 31 -7.76 -10.07 -36.69
N ASP A 32 -7.15 -10.50 -35.59
CA ASP A 32 -7.74 -10.49 -34.25
C ASP A 32 -6.65 -10.63 -33.18
N THR A 33 -6.98 -10.26 -31.95
CA THR A 33 -6.22 -10.65 -30.76
C THR A 33 -6.53 -12.10 -30.40
N CYS A 34 -5.60 -12.81 -29.76
CA CYS A 34 -5.74 -14.24 -29.50
C CYS A 34 -5.31 -14.63 -28.08
N GLN A 35 -5.22 -15.94 -27.85
CA GLN A 35 -4.77 -16.50 -26.59
C GLN A 35 -3.36 -16.00 -26.27
N GLY A 36 -3.19 -15.50 -25.04
CA GLY A 36 -1.96 -14.86 -24.58
C GLY A 36 -1.97 -13.33 -24.66
N ASP A 37 -2.90 -12.73 -25.41
CA ASP A 37 -3.02 -11.26 -25.51
C ASP A 37 -3.93 -10.66 -24.43
N SER A 38 -4.67 -11.48 -23.68
CA SER A 38 -5.61 -11.03 -22.63
C SER A 38 -4.94 -10.07 -21.64
N GLY A 39 -5.58 -8.94 -21.37
CA GLY A 39 -5.02 -7.84 -20.57
C GLY A 39 -4.16 -6.84 -21.36
N GLY A 40 -3.81 -7.15 -22.61
CA GLY A 40 -3.06 -6.27 -23.50
C GLY A 40 -3.84 -5.00 -23.89
N PRO A 41 -3.14 -3.92 -24.30
CA PRO A 41 -3.77 -2.67 -24.66
C PRO A 41 -4.29 -2.67 -26.11
N MET A 42 -5.55 -2.26 -26.30
CA MET A 42 -6.06 -1.81 -27.60
C MET A 42 -5.89 -0.31 -27.73
N VAL A 43 -5.05 0.14 -28.66
CA VAL A 43 -4.75 1.56 -28.88
C VAL A 43 -5.29 2.07 -30.21
N ARG A 44 -5.69 3.34 -30.25
CA ARG A 44 -6.00 4.07 -31.49
C ARG A 44 -5.41 5.47 -31.46
N ARG A 45 -5.28 6.09 -32.62
CA ARG A 45 -4.94 7.51 -32.70
C ARG A 45 -6.17 8.38 -32.47
N ASP A 46 -6.01 9.46 -31.69
CA ASP A 46 -6.99 10.53 -31.54
C ASP A 46 -6.90 11.54 -32.71
N ALA A 47 -7.72 12.60 -32.66
CA ALA A 47 -7.72 13.66 -33.68
C ALA A 47 -6.40 14.46 -33.74
N ASN A 48 -5.62 14.44 -32.66
CA ASN A 48 -4.33 15.10 -32.54
C ASN A 48 -3.15 14.16 -32.85
N ASN A 49 -3.44 12.97 -33.41
CA ASN A 49 -2.46 11.95 -33.77
C ASN A 49 -1.74 11.29 -32.58
N ASN A 50 -2.24 11.44 -31.35
CA ASN A 50 -1.71 10.78 -30.16
C ASN A 50 -2.26 9.35 -30.03
N TRP A 51 -1.41 8.42 -29.58
CA TRP A 51 -1.88 7.08 -29.23
C TRP A 51 -2.63 7.10 -27.90
N VAL A 52 -3.86 6.60 -27.93
CA VAL A 52 -4.73 6.49 -26.75
C VAL A 52 -5.16 5.04 -26.61
N GLN A 53 -5.00 4.49 -25.41
CA GLN A 53 -5.58 3.19 -25.08
C GLN A 53 -7.08 3.33 -24.90
N VAL A 54 -7.84 2.57 -25.68
CA VAL A 54 -9.31 2.63 -25.73
C VAL A 54 -9.97 1.34 -25.31
N GLY A 55 -9.21 0.24 -25.30
CA GLY A 55 -9.69 -1.06 -24.84
C GLY A 55 -8.61 -1.87 -24.13
N ILE A 56 -9.06 -2.92 -23.44
CA ILE A 56 -8.22 -3.96 -22.86
C ILE A 56 -8.68 -5.29 -23.43
N VAL A 57 -7.78 -6.08 -24.02
CA VAL A 57 -8.08 -7.39 -24.62
C VAL A 57 -8.75 -8.28 -23.57
N SER A 58 -9.92 -8.83 -23.89
CA SER A 58 -10.71 -9.62 -22.95
C SER A 58 -10.94 -11.04 -23.47
N TYR A 59 -11.83 -11.20 -24.45
CA TYR A 59 -12.24 -12.51 -24.96
C TYR A 59 -12.68 -12.47 -26.43
N GLY A 60 -12.94 -13.65 -26.99
CA GLY A 60 -13.44 -13.84 -28.36
C GLY A 60 -13.80 -15.31 -28.59
N GLN A 61 -14.47 -15.61 -29.71
CA GLN A 61 -14.84 -16.98 -30.09
C GLN A 61 -13.77 -17.53 -31.04
N GLY A 62 -12.77 -18.21 -30.49
CA GLY A 62 -11.56 -18.50 -31.26
C GLY A 62 -10.81 -17.21 -31.61
N CYS A 63 -9.99 -17.24 -32.65
CA CYS A 63 -9.23 -16.08 -33.09
C CYS A 63 -9.46 -15.86 -34.59
N ALA A 64 -9.68 -14.61 -35.00
CA ALA A 64 -9.76 -14.19 -36.40
C ALA A 64 -10.86 -14.91 -37.20
N ARG A 65 -11.94 -15.32 -36.55
CA ARG A 65 -13.06 -16.02 -37.20
C ARG A 65 -14.01 -15.03 -37.89
N PRO A 66 -14.57 -15.39 -39.05
CA PRO A 66 -15.66 -14.62 -39.65
C PRO A 66 -16.82 -14.41 -38.67
N ASN A 67 -17.34 -13.19 -38.63
CA ASN A 67 -18.46 -12.74 -37.79
C ASN A 67 -18.23 -12.81 -36.26
N TYR A 68 -17.04 -13.15 -35.79
CA TYR A 68 -16.70 -13.19 -34.37
C TYR A 68 -15.57 -12.19 -34.09
N PRO A 69 -15.90 -10.91 -33.83
CA PRO A 69 -14.91 -9.90 -33.49
C PRO A 69 -14.30 -10.16 -32.11
N GLY A 70 -13.11 -9.62 -31.86
CA GLY A 70 -12.55 -9.58 -30.51
C GLY A 70 -13.36 -8.64 -29.62
N VAL A 71 -13.50 -9.01 -28.35
CA VAL A 71 -14.19 -8.22 -27.32
C VAL A 71 -13.16 -7.66 -26.33
N TYR A 72 -13.32 -6.38 -26.03
CA TYR A 72 -12.39 -5.60 -25.20
C TYR A 72 -13.17 -4.87 -24.11
N ALA A 73 -12.59 -4.74 -22.93
CA ALA A 73 -13.15 -3.84 -21.90
C ALA A 73 -12.97 -2.39 -22.35
N GLN A 74 -14.04 -1.59 -22.30
CA GLN A 74 -14.05 -0.21 -22.77
C GLN A 74 -13.42 0.72 -21.73
N VAL A 75 -12.22 1.25 -22.03
CA VAL A 75 -11.46 2.08 -21.09
C VAL A 75 -12.23 3.35 -20.70
N SER A 76 -12.92 3.99 -21.64
CA SER A 76 -13.68 5.21 -21.34
C SER A 76 -14.80 4.98 -20.33
N ALA A 77 -15.49 3.83 -20.42
CA ALA A 77 -16.58 3.47 -19.51
C ALA A 77 -16.09 3.11 -18.11
N LEU A 78 -14.89 2.51 -18.02
CA LEU A 78 -14.30 2.05 -16.76
C LEU A 78 -13.35 3.08 -16.11
N SER A 79 -13.00 4.15 -16.82
CA SER A 79 -11.96 5.11 -16.42
C SER A 79 -12.19 5.71 -15.03
N ALA A 80 -13.43 6.07 -14.68
CA ALA A 80 -13.76 6.62 -13.37
C ALA A 80 -13.54 5.61 -12.23
N ALA A 81 -13.96 4.35 -12.41
CA ALA A 81 -13.77 3.29 -11.43
C ALA A 81 -12.27 2.93 -11.28
N ILE A 82 -11.54 2.88 -12.40
CA ILE A 82 -10.09 2.67 -12.40
C ILE A 82 -9.39 3.81 -11.66
N ALA A 83 -9.74 5.07 -11.94
CA ALA A 83 -9.16 6.23 -11.28
C ALA A 83 -9.45 6.23 -9.76
N GLN A 84 -10.68 5.89 -9.36
CA GLN A 84 -11.05 5.77 -7.95
C GLN A 84 -10.22 4.68 -7.25
N GLN A 85 -10.10 3.50 -7.86
CA GLN A 85 -9.36 2.39 -7.28
C GLN A 85 -7.85 2.68 -7.25
N ALA A 86 -7.29 3.27 -8.32
CA ALA A 86 -5.89 3.67 -8.37
C ALA A 86 -5.57 4.73 -7.31
N ALA A 87 -6.45 5.72 -7.11
CA ALA A 87 -6.29 6.70 -6.04
C ALA A 87 -6.33 6.05 -4.64
N ALA A 88 -7.16 5.03 -4.44
CA ALA A 88 -7.21 4.25 -3.20
C ALA A 88 -5.97 3.36 -2.99
N MET A 89 -5.22 3.05 -4.06
CA MET A 89 -4.00 2.24 -4.00
C MET A 89 -2.74 3.05 -3.64
N GLY A 90 -2.78 4.38 -3.64
CA GLY A 90 -1.60 5.22 -3.44
C GLY A 90 -0.67 5.25 -4.65
N ASP A 91 0.57 5.73 -4.49
CA ASP A 91 1.56 5.77 -5.58
C ASP A 91 1.92 4.33 -6.04
N PRO A 92 1.76 3.98 -7.33
CA PRO A 92 2.10 2.66 -7.87
C PRO A 92 3.58 2.28 -7.76
N ASN A 93 4.47 3.20 -7.40
CA ASN A 93 5.87 2.91 -7.05
C ASN A 93 6.07 2.57 -5.56
N THR A 94 5.01 2.61 -4.76
CA THR A 94 5.05 2.25 -3.33
C THR A 94 4.28 0.94 -3.15
N PRO A 95 4.96 -0.19 -2.89
CA PRO A 95 4.31 -1.49 -2.71
C PRO A 95 3.24 -1.43 -1.61
N PRO A 96 2.07 -2.09 -1.79
CA PRO A 96 1.12 -2.29 -0.70
C PRO A 96 1.74 -3.26 0.33
N GLY A 97 2.15 -2.70 1.47
CA GLY A 97 2.74 -3.42 2.61
C GLY A 97 4.26 -3.24 2.70
N ASN A 98 4.71 -2.63 3.79
CA ASN A 98 6.09 -2.27 4.17
C ASN A 98 6.53 -0.85 3.79
N GLN A 99 5.67 0.16 3.98
CA GLN A 99 6.21 1.52 4.14
C GLN A 99 6.92 1.59 5.48
N VAL A 100 8.24 1.73 5.41
CA VAL A 100 9.12 1.82 6.57
C VAL A 100 9.50 3.27 6.80
N PHE A 101 9.29 3.74 8.02
CA PHE A 101 9.74 5.05 8.50
C PHE A 101 10.67 4.85 9.68
N GLU A 102 11.79 5.56 9.70
CA GLU A 102 12.84 5.32 10.68
C GLU A 102 13.47 6.64 11.15
N ASN A 103 13.84 6.69 12.42
CA ASN A 103 14.72 7.69 12.99
C ASN A 103 15.86 6.97 13.71
N ALA A 104 17.07 7.12 13.18
CA ALA A 104 18.31 6.58 13.72
C ALA A 104 19.15 7.64 14.45
N THR A 105 18.51 8.74 14.88
CA THR A 105 19.18 9.77 15.69
C THR A 105 19.18 9.34 17.14
N ASN A 106 20.38 9.32 17.74
CA ASN A 106 20.50 8.90 19.13
C ASN A 106 19.79 9.88 20.08
N VAL A 107 18.95 9.34 20.96
CA VAL A 107 18.28 10.11 22.02
C VAL A 107 18.74 9.57 23.37
N THR A 108 19.51 10.36 24.11
CA THR A 108 20.02 9.99 25.44
C THR A 108 18.88 9.76 26.42
N ILE A 109 18.94 8.63 27.12
CA ILE A 109 18.05 8.29 28.23
C ILE A 109 18.83 8.59 29.52
N THR A 110 18.32 9.50 30.32
CA THR A 110 18.91 9.86 31.62
C THR A 110 18.46 8.88 32.70
N ASP A 111 19.40 8.46 33.55
CA ASP A 111 19.19 7.58 34.70
C ASP A 111 18.08 8.11 35.63
N ALA A 112 17.13 7.24 35.99
CA ALA A 112 15.95 7.56 36.81
C ALA A 112 15.22 8.87 36.43
N GLY A 113 15.27 9.24 35.14
CA GLY A 113 14.91 10.58 34.66
C GLY A 113 13.48 10.71 34.13
N ALA A 114 13.20 11.89 33.58
CA ALA A 114 11.98 12.10 32.82
C ALA A 114 12.01 11.30 31.51
N ALA A 115 10.84 10.88 31.04
CA ALA A 115 10.73 10.17 29.78
C ALA A 115 11.24 11.03 28.60
N VAL A 116 12.03 10.42 27.73
CA VAL A 116 12.52 11.01 26.47
C VAL A 116 11.76 10.45 25.28
N THR A 117 11.82 11.15 24.14
CA THR A 117 11.09 10.75 22.92
C THR A 117 11.97 10.79 21.69
N SER A 118 11.96 9.70 20.92
CA SER A 118 12.40 9.68 19.52
C SER A 118 11.17 9.78 18.61
N GLU A 119 11.23 10.58 17.55
CA GLU A 119 10.09 10.87 16.69
C GLU A 119 10.29 10.37 15.27
N VAL A 120 9.23 9.82 14.67
CA VAL A 120 9.18 9.43 13.26
C VAL A 120 7.97 10.10 12.64
N THR A 121 8.18 10.80 11.51
CA THR A 121 7.08 11.41 10.76
C THR A 121 6.62 10.45 9.67
N VAL A 122 5.37 10.00 9.75
CA VAL A 122 4.73 9.13 8.79
C VAL A 122 3.90 9.99 7.84
N ASN A 123 4.16 9.86 6.53
CA ASN A 123 3.45 10.57 5.47
C ASN A 123 3.10 9.60 4.35
N GLY A 124 2.03 9.88 3.60
CA GLY A 124 1.65 9.06 2.44
C GLY A 124 0.78 7.84 2.77
N ILE A 125 0.33 7.68 4.01
CA ILE A 125 -0.60 6.63 4.43
C ILE A 125 -1.94 7.23 4.78
N THR A 126 -2.92 7.05 3.89
CA THR A 126 -4.28 7.55 4.11
C THR A 126 -5.04 6.68 5.10
N GLY A 127 -5.81 7.31 6.00
CA GLY A 127 -6.67 6.61 6.96
C GLY A 127 -5.95 6.26 8.27
N ASN A 128 -6.41 5.17 8.90
CA ASN A 128 -5.87 4.69 10.17
C ASN A 128 -4.69 3.73 9.95
N ALA A 129 -3.86 3.60 10.98
CA ALA A 129 -2.75 2.65 11.01
C ALA A 129 -3.26 1.18 10.97
N PRO A 130 -2.43 0.18 10.63
CA PRO A 130 -2.87 -1.21 10.60
C PRO A 130 -3.11 -1.79 12.00
N ALA A 131 -3.89 -2.87 12.07
CA ALA A 131 -4.07 -3.66 13.29
C ALA A 131 -2.83 -4.48 13.69
N ALA A 132 -1.84 -4.57 12.81
CA ALA A 132 -0.57 -5.25 13.03
C ALA A 132 0.60 -4.30 12.69
N LEU A 133 0.58 -3.09 13.25
CA LEU A 133 1.67 -2.13 13.09
C LEU A 133 2.95 -2.69 13.69
N SER A 134 4.01 -2.73 12.91
CA SER A 134 5.32 -3.23 13.34
C SER A 134 6.18 -2.08 13.87
N VAL A 135 6.70 -2.26 15.08
CA VAL A 135 7.41 -1.23 15.85
C VAL A 135 8.79 -1.76 16.21
N GLY A 136 9.78 -1.42 15.37
CA GLY A 136 11.18 -1.75 15.60
C GLY A 136 11.81 -0.79 16.59
N VAL A 137 12.46 -1.35 17.61
CA VAL A 137 13.14 -0.62 18.67
C VAL A 137 14.56 -1.15 18.80
N ASP A 138 15.55 -0.27 18.69
CA ASP A 138 16.92 -0.51 19.12
C ASP A 138 17.29 0.53 20.19
N ILE A 139 17.41 0.08 21.43
CA ILE A 139 17.84 0.88 22.57
C ILE A 139 19.06 0.23 23.18
N LYS A 140 20.13 1.01 23.35
CA LYS A 140 21.31 0.58 24.10
C LYS A 140 21.12 0.93 25.56
N HIS A 141 21.19 -0.04 26.45
CA HIS A 141 21.03 0.11 27.90
C HIS A 141 21.73 -1.02 28.63
N THR A 142 22.38 -0.73 29.76
CA THR A 142 23.10 -1.74 30.56
C THR A 142 22.18 -2.62 31.41
N TYR A 143 20.94 -2.18 31.64
CA TYR A 143 19.91 -3.00 32.30
C TYR A 143 18.53 -2.72 31.70
N ARG A 144 18.06 -3.55 30.77
CA ARG A 144 16.81 -3.24 30.04
C ARG A 144 15.56 -3.36 30.90
N GLY A 145 15.67 -4.01 32.06
CA GLY A 145 14.62 -4.13 33.05
C GLY A 145 14.14 -2.78 33.57
N ASP A 146 14.91 -1.71 33.44
CA ASP A 146 14.53 -0.42 33.98
C ASP A 146 13.63 0.40 33.05
N LEU A 147 13.51 -0.04 31.81
CA LEU A 147 12.86 0.73 30.78
C LEU A 147 11.34 0.49 30.76
N VAL A 148 10.59 1.58 30.82
CA VAL A 148 9.21 1.67 30.35
C VAL A 148 9.23 2.23 28.93
N ILE A 149 8.57 1.54 28.00
CA ILE A 149 8.54 1.91 26.59
C ILE A 149 7.08 1.98 26.11
N ASP A 150 6.70 3.13 25.59
CA ASP A 150 5.41 3.41 25.00
C ASP A 150 5.57 3.91 23.55
N LEU A 151 4.74 3.40 22.63
CA LEU A 151 4.51 4.04 21.35
C LEU A 151 3.39 5.07 21.50
N VAL A 152 3.59 6.30 21.04
CA VAL A 152 2.58 7.36 21.06
C VAL A 152 2.19 7.72 19.63
N ALA A 153 0.90 7.59 19.32
CA ALA A 153 0.32 7.91 18.03
C ALA A 153 0.18 9.43 17.82
N PRO A 154 -0.03 9.89 16.56
CA PRO A 154 -0.21 11.31 16.25
C PRO A 154 -1.37 11.98 16.99
N ASN A 155 -2.41 11.23 17.34
CA ASN A 155 -3.55 11.72 18.11
C ASN A 155 -3.33 11.68 19.64
N GLY A 156 -2.14 11.28 20.10
CA GLY A 156 -1.78 11.17 21.51
C GLY A 156 -2.11 9.83 22.19
N THR A 157 -2.78 8.89 21.50
CA THR A 157 -3.02 7.55 22.05
C THR A 157 -1.69 6.83 22.29
N ALA A 158 -1.50 6.25 23.48
CA ALA A 158 -0.29 5.52 23.84
C ALA A 158 -0.54 4.00 23.86
N PHE A 159 0.46 3.24 23.43
CA PHE A 159 0.50 1.78 23.43
C PHE A 159 1.73 1.30 24.20
N ARG A 160 1.52 0.55 25.29
CA ARG A 160 2.59 -0.03 26.10
C ARG A 160 3.30 -1.14 25.33
N LEU A 161 4.58 -0.95 25.02
CA LEU A 161 5.42 -1.96 24.38
C LEU A 161 6.15 -2.81 25.42
N LYS A 162 6.68 -2.17 26.48
CA LYS A 162 7.41 -2.82 27.55
C LYS A 162 7.17 -2.13 28.89
N ASN A 163 6.92 -2.93 29.92
CA ASN A 163 6.96 -2.49 31.31
C ASN A 163 8.38 -2.69 31.88
N ALA A 164 8.75 -1.85 32.84
CA ALA A 164 9.90 -2.12 33.68
C ALA A 164 9.70 -3.46 34.42
N ASN A 165 10.78 -4.21 34.56
CA ASN A 165 10.85 -5.50 35.21
C ASN A 165 12.23 -5.67 35.83
N SER A 166 12.29 -5.58 37.16
CA SER A 166 13.54 -5.72 37.92
C SER A 166 14.21 -7.09 37.77
N SER A 167 13.53 -8.10 37.23
CA SER A 167 14.11 -9.43 36.94
C SER A 167 14.66 -9.56 35.52
N ASP A 168 14.53 -8.55 34.66
CA ASP A 168 15.00 -8.57 33.27
C ASP A 168 16.37 -7.88 33.15
N SER A 169 17.40 -8.56 33.67
CA SER A 169 18.77 -8.04 33.81
C SER A 169 19.62 -8.08 32.55
N ALA A 170 19.02 -8.27 31.38
CA ALA A 170 19.77 -8.31 30.13
C ALA A 170 20.03 -6.89 29.61
N ASP A 171 21.13 -6.72 28.90
CA ASP A 171 21.43 -5.48 28.18
C ASP A 171 20.47 -5.30 26.99
N ASN A 172 20.23 -4.04 26.65
CA ASN A 172 19.61 -3.56 25.41
C ASN A 172 18.16 -4.03 25.15
N VAL A 173 17.41 -3.21 24.41
CA VAL A 173 16.12 -3.62 23.83
C VAL A 173 16.27 -3.56 22.33
N ILE A 174 16.53 -4.71 21.71
CA ILE A 174 16.62 -4.88 20.25
C ILE A 174 15.52 -5.85 19.85
N THR A 175 14.36 -5.33 19.49
CA THR A 175 13.19 -6.17 19.19
C THR A 175 12.19 -5.43 18.31
N THR A 176 11.21 -6.17 17.79
CA THR A 176 10.07 -5.63 17.07
C THR A 176 8.79 -6.01 17.81
N TYR A 177 7.98 -5.01 18.13
CA TYR A 177 6.66 -5.20 18.71
C TYR A 177 5.59 -5.12 17.62
N THR A 178 4.47 -5.80 17.84
CA THR A 178 3.27 -5.67 17.00
C THR A 178 2.18 -4.98 17.82
N VAL A 179 1.64 -3.88 17.30
CA VAL A 179 0.61 -3.07 17.96
C VAL A 179 -0.65 -3.02 17.11
N ASN A 180 -1.81 -3.19 17.75
CA ASN A 180 -3.08 -2.88 17.11
C ASN A 180 -3.36 -1.38 17.13
N ALA A 181 -3.02 -0.70 16.03
CA ALA A 181 -3.19 0.73 15.84
C ALA A 181 -4.37 1.09 14.91
N SER A 182 -5.27 0.14 14.62
CA SER A 182 -6.41 0.33 13.69
C SER A 182 -7.38 1.45 14.04
N ALA A 183 -7.34 1.93 15.29
CA ALA A 183 -8.19 3.01 15.79
C ALA A 183 -7.55 4.41 15.72
N VAL A 184 -6.30 4.56 15.27
CA VAL A 184 -5.58 5.84 15.27
C VAL A 184 -5.09 6.21 13.87
N PRO A 185 -4.97 7.52 13.53
CA PRO A 185 -4.51 7.95 12.22
C PRO A 185 -3.08 7.47 11.93
N ALA A 186 -2.82 7.04 10.69
CA ALA A 186 -1.50 6.61 10.26
C ALA A 186 -0.55 7.80 10.04
N ASN A 187 -0.98 8.81 9.28
CA ASN A 187 -0.19 10.00 9.00
C ASN A 187 -0.01 10.88 10.25
N GLY A 188 1.20 11.41 10.39
CA GLY A 188 1.58 12.34 11.45
C GLY A 188 2.84 11.89 12.19
N THR A 189 3.13 12.60 13.28
CA THR A 189 4.30 12.31 14.11
C THR A 189 4.00 11.23 15.12
N TRP A 190 4.66 10.09 14.98
CA TRP A 190 4.69 9.03 15.97
C TRP A 190 5.90 9.21 16.87
N LYS A 191 5.76 8.82 18.15
CA LYS A 191 6.85 8.94 19.12
C LYS A 191 7.11 7.61 19.81
N LEU A 192 8.37 7.22 19.91
CA LEU A 192 8.84 6.21 20.85
C LEU A 192 9.21 6.94 22.14
N LYS A 193 8.38 6.78 23.18
CA LYS A 193 8.60 7.35 24.49
C LYS A 193 9.26 6.31 25.39
N VAL A 194 10.45 6.64 25.91
CA VAL A 194 11.24 5.74 26.74
C VAL A 194 11.56 6.44 28.05
N GLN A 195 11.41 5.73 29.15
CA GLN A 195 11.79 6.21 30.47
C GLN A 195 12.57 5.12 31.19
N ASP A 196 13.73 5.50 31.73
CA ASP A 196 14.38 4.74 32.78
C ASP A 196 13.75 5.13 34.13
N VAL A 197 13.19 4.15 34.83
CA VAL A 197 12.47 4.36 36.09
C VAL A 197 13.23 3.88 37.33
N TYR A 198 14.40 3.26 37.14
CA TYR A 198 15.29 2.91 38.24
C TYR A 198 16.61 3.66 38.11
N SER A 199 17.42 3.58 39.16
CA SER A 199 18.71 4.26 39.23
C SER A 199 19.86 3.32 38.88
N ALA A 200 20.99 3.88 38.48
CA ALA A 200 22.32 3.29 38.25
C ALA A 200 22.65 2.94 36.79
N ASP A 201 21.69 2.96 35.89
CA ASP A 201 21.87 2.58 34.50
C ASP A 201 21.57 3.75 33.57
N THR A 202 22.23 3.79 32.41
CA THR A 202 22.00 4.83 31.41
C THR A 202 22.05 4.22 30.03
N GLY A 203 21.53 4.95 29.05
CA GLY A 203 21.59 4.50 27.69
C GLY A 203 21.07 5.53 26.69
N TYR A 204 20.70 5.03 25.53
CA TYR A 204 20.10 5.86 24.48
C TYR A 204 19.25 5.02 23.54
N ILE A 205 18.23 5.65 22.98
CA ILE A 205 17.53 5.13 21.81
C ILE A 205 18.50 5.27 20.64
N ASP A 206 18.85 4.17 19.97
CA ASP A 206 19.74 4.15 18.80
C ASP A 206 18.92 4.26 17.50
N SER A 207 17.83 3.48 17.41
CA SER A 207 16.87 3.62 16.32
C SER A 207 15.42 3.32 16.72
N PHE A 208 14.51 4.03 16.06
CA PHE A 208 13.07 3.82 16.14
C PHE A 208 12.50 3.67 14.73
N LYS A 209 11.82 2.55 14.46
CA LYS A 209 11.27 2.21 13.15
C LYS A 209 9.81 1.80 13.24
N LEU A 210 9.01 2.27 12.26
CA LEU A 210 7.64 1.83 12.04
C LEU A 210 7.51 1.22 10.65
N ALA A 211 6.86 0.07 10.55
CA ALA A 211 6.47 -0.53 9.28
C ALA A 211 4.95 -0.70 9.23
N PHE A 212 4.34 -0.06 8.22
CA PHE A 212 2.91 -0.04 7.95
C PHE A 212 2.53 -1.00 6.81
#